data_AF-A0A1Y1N0K3-F1
#
_entry.id   AF-A0A1Y1N0K3-F1
#
_cell.length_a   1.000
_cell.length_b   1.000
_cell.length_c   1.000
_cell.angle_alpha   90.00
_cell.angle_beta   90.00
_cell.angle_gamma   90.00
#
_symmetry.space_group_name_H-M   'P 1'
#
loop_
_entity.id
_entity.type
_entity.pdbx_description
1 polymer ?
#
loop_
_entity_poly.entity_id
_entity_poly.type
_entity_poly.pdbx_seq_one_letter_code
_entity_poly.pdbx_strand_id
1 'polypeptide(L)'
;AINLSSERLVPYGLYLIDDGQTQFLWIGRDAIPQLIADVFGVDERAQVHVGKGRVPELDNDFNERVRAVIQKSKDHKSLGVGSITVPHLYIVREDGEPSLKLWAQTLLVEDRADQGVSAAQWLGVLREKVVQ
;
A
#
# COMPACT_ATOMS: atom_id res chain seq x y z
N ALA A 1 -4.46 4.27 -11.68
CA ALA A 1 -4.64 4.28 -10.21
C ALA A 1 -5.84 3.42 -9.86
N ILE A 2 -5.84 2.78 -8.68
CA ILE A 2 -6.93 1.93 -8.18
C ILE A 2 -7.64 2.70 -7.05
N ASN A 3 -8.93 2.46 -6.86
CA ASN A 3 -9.71 2.97 -5.72
C ASN A 3 -9.10 2.59 -4.36
N LEU A 4 -9.26 3.46 -3.37
CA LEU A 4 -8.72 3.28 -2.02
C LEU A 4 -9.67 2.44 -1.16
N SER A 5 -9.90 1.19 -1.59
CA SER A 5 -10.77 0.22 -0.92
C SER A 5 -10.10 -1.14 -0.80
N SER A 6 -10.28 -1.80 0.33
CA SER A 6 -9.79 -3.17 0.58
C SER A 6 -10.41 -4.20 -0.36
N GLU A 7 -11.59 -3.93 -0.94
CA GLU A 7 -12.20 -4.79 -1.96
C GLU A 7 -11.31 -4.95 -3.21
N ARG A 8 -10.41 -4.00 -3.46
CA ARG A 8 -9.47 -4.03 -4.58
C ARG A 8 -8.17 -4.77 -4.27
N LEU A 9 -7.91 -5.07 -3.01
CA LEU A 9 -6.72 -5.79 -2.56
C LEU A 9 -6.98 -7.30 -2.65
N VAL A 10 -6.52 -7.91 -3.74
CA VAL A 10 -6.62 -9.35 -3.92
C VAL A 10 -5.60 -10.06 -3.01
N PRO A 11 -5.94 -11.23 -2.45
CA PRO A 11 -5.06 -11.92 -1.50
C PRO A 11 -3.69 -12.31 -2.05
N TYR A 12 -3.55 -12.45 -3.37
CA TYR A 12 -2.30 -12.85 -4.03
C TYR A 12 -1.50 -11.66 -4.60
N GLY A 13 -1.96 -10.43 -4.38
CA GLY A 13 -1.39 -9.23 -4.98
C GLY A 13 -0.28 -8.58 -4.15
N LEU A 14 0.42 -7.64 -4.81
CA LEU A 14 1.38 -6.72 -4.22
C LEU A 14 0.94 -5.29 -4.55
N TYR A 15 0.80 -4.45 -3.53
CA TYR A 15 0.25 -3.11 -3.69
C TYR A 15 1.16 -2.07 -3.02
N LEU A 16 1.34 -0.93 -3.68
CA LEU A 16 1.97 0.25 -3.10
C LEU A 16 0.88 1.25 -2.72
N ILE A 17 0.83 1.62 -1.45
CA ILE A 17 -0.01 2.70 -0.93
C ILE A 17 0.92 3.85 -0.58
N ASP A 18 0.65 5.05 -1.08
CA ASP A 18 1.47 6.25 -0.85
C ASP A 18 0.56 7.43 -0.50
N ASP A 19 0.81 8.06 0.65
CA ASP A 19 0.09 9.26 1.11
C ASP A 19 0.93 10.54 0.99
N GLY A 20 2.13 10.45 0.40
CA GLY A 20 3.10 11.54 0.24
C GLY A 20 4.02 11.76 1.45
N GLN A 21 3.74 11.16 2.61
CA GLN A 21 4.60 11.17 3.79
C GLN A 21 5.18 9.79 4.09
N THR A 22 4.40 8.74 3.84
CA THR A 22 4.69 7.35 4.13
C THR A 22 4.23 6.47 2.98
N GLN A 23 4.99 5.42 2.73
CA GLN A 23 4.66 4.40 1.75
C GLN A 23 4.49 3.05 2.43
N PHE A 24 3.48 2.29 2.00
CA PHE A 24 3.24 0.92 2.43
C PHE A 24 3.32 0.00 1.22
N LEU A 25 4.21 -0.98 1.30
CA LEU A 25 4.24 -2.11 0.38
C LEU A 25 3.44 -3.25 1.00
N TRP A 26 2.20 -3.40 0.58
CA TRP A 26 1.26 -4.41 1.05
C TRP A 26 1.42 -5.72 0.29
N ILE A 27 1.69 -6.79 1.03
CA ILE A 27 1.80 -8.16 0.54
C ILE A 27 0.56 -8.91 0.98
N GLY A 28 -0.23 -9.37 0.00
CA GLY A 28 -1.40 -10.19 0.26
C GLY A 28 -1.04 -11.53 0.92
N ARG A 29 -1.99 -12.07 1.71
CA ARG A 29 -1.80 -13.32 2.47
C ARG A 29 -1.44 -14.54 1.62
N ASP A 30 -1.93 -14.57 0.38
CA ASP A 30 -1.81 -15.66 -0.59
C ASP A 30 -0.88 -15.27 -1.75
N ALA A 31 0.05 -14.33 -1.52
CA ALA A 31 1.02 -13.91 -2.53
C ALA A 31 1.85 -15.10 -3.02
N ILE A 32 1.99 -15.19 -4.34
CA ILE A 32 2.64 -16.32 -5.02
C ILE A 32 4.14 -16.34 -4.65
N PRO A 33 4.74 -17.51 -4.34
CA PRO A 33 6.15 -17.59 -3.95
C PRO A 33 7.12 -16.93 -4.95
N GLN A 34 6.85 -17.09 -6.26
CA GLN A 34 7.64 -16.43 -7.31
C GLN A 34 7.67 -14.90 -7.17
N LEU A 35 6.52 -14.29 -6.84
CA LEU A 35 6.43 -12.85 -6.61
C LEU A 35 7.27 -12.42 -5.40
N ILE A 36 7.30 -13.24 -4.35
CA ILE A 36 8.11 -12.98 -3.15
C ILE A 36 9.59 -13.12 -3.47
N ALA A 37 9.99 -14.16 -4.20
CA ALA A 37 11.37 -14.38 -4.61
C ALA A 37 11.87 -13.25 -5.52
N ASP A 38 11.08 -12.85 -6.51
CA ASP A 38 11.46 -11.81 -7.47
C ASP A 38 11.59 -10.42 -6.80
N VAL A 39 10.80 -10.13 -5.76
CA VAL A 39 10.82 -8.82 -5.08
C VAL A 39 11.78 -8.78 -3.89
N PHE A 40 11.78 -9.82 -3.06
CA PHE A 40 12.48 -9.84 -1.77
C PHE A 40 13.66 -10.80 -1.73
N GLY A 41 13.83 -11.68 -2.73
CA GLY A 41 14.95 -12.62 -2.80
C GLY A 41 14.88 -13.74 -1.76
N VAL A 42 13.67 -14.01 -1.26
CA VAL A 42 13.39 -15.06 -0.28
C VAL A 42 12.36 -16.04 -0.83
N ASP A 43 12.49 -17.31 -0.46
CA ASP A 43 11.62 -18.37 -0.97
C ASP A 43 10.24 -18.35 -0.32
N GLU A 44 10.17 -17.88 0.93
CA GLU A 44 8.96 -17.89 1.73
C GLU A 44 8.56 -16.48 2.18
N ARG A 45 7.26 -16.18 2.06
CA ARG A 45 6.66 -14.93 2.55
C ARG A 45 6.91 -14.69 4.05
N ALA A 46 7.07 -15.76 4.84
CA ALA A 46 7.37 -15.69 6.25
C ALA A 46 8.75 -15.05 6.55
N GLN A 47 9.70 -15.18 5.62
CA GLN A 47 11.07 -14.65 5.74
C GLN A 47 11.16 -13.16 5.36
N VAL A 48 10.11 -12.59 4.76
CA VAL A 48 10.08 -11.17 4.42
C VAL A 48 10.11 -10.34 5.71
N HIS A 49 11.09 -9.43 5.79
CA HIS A 49 11.19 -8.48 6.90
C HIS A 49 10.03 -7.47 6.85
N VAL A 50 9.24 -7.44 7.92
CA VAL A 50 8.06 -6.57 8.08
C VAL A 50 8.44 -5.30 8.84
N GLY A 51 7.78 -4.20 8.55
CA GLY A 51 8.02 -2.91 9.20
C GLY A 51 8.81 -1.94 8.32
N LYS A 52 9.47 -0.97 8.96
CA LYS A 52 10.22 0.07 8.26
C LYS A 52 11.44 -0.54 7.56
N GLY A 53 11.52 -0.41 6.25
CA GLY A 53 12.59 -1.05 5.47
C GLY A 53 12.69 -0.56 4.04
N ARG A 54 13.37 -1.36 3.22
CA ARG A 54 13.52 -1.15 1.78
C ARG A 54 13.40 -2.50 1.06
N VAL A 55 12.95 -2.46 -0.19
CA VAL A 55 13.03 -3.61 -1.09
C VAL A 55 14.51 -3.87 -1.40
N PRO A 56 15.02 -5.11 -1.26
CA PRO A 56 16.41 -5.42 -1.57
C PRO A 56 16.69 -5.23 -3.06
N GLU A 57 17.95 -5.01 -3.40
CA GLU A 57 18.39 -4.92 -4.80
C GLU A 57 18.69 -6.33 -5.29
N LEU A 58 17.93 -6.77 -6.29
CA LEU A 58 18.10 -8.07 -6.92
C LEU A 58 18.33 -7.85 -8.41
N ASP A 59 19.11 -8.74 -9.01
CA ASP A 59 19.43 -8.72 -10.44
C ASP A 59 18.29 -9.41 -11.22
N ASN A 60 17.13 -8.74 -11.28
CA ASN A 60 16.01 -9.16 -12.11
C ASN A 60 15.11 -7.96 -12.49
N ASP A 61 14.52 -8.04 -13.69
CA ASP A 61 13.67 -6.98 -14.26
C ASP A 61 12.48 -6.60 -13.36
N PHE A 62 11.90 -7.56 -12.64
CA PHE A 62 10.72 -7.31 -11.82
C PHE A 62 11.06 -6.48 -10.57
N ASN A 63 12.14 -6.83 -9.88
CA ASN A 63 12.68 -6.08 -8.75
C ASN A 63 13.03 -4.65 -9.14
N GLU A 64 13.73 -4.47 -10.25
CA GLU A 64 14.09 -3.15 -10.77
C GLU A 64 12.85 -2.29 -11.02
N ARG A 65 11.81 -2.86 -11.63
CA ARG A 65 10.54 -2.16 -11.87
C ARG A 65 9.84 -1.78 -10.57
N VAL A 66 9.78 -2.68 -9.59
CA VAL A 66 9.16 -2.39 -8.28
C VAL A 66 9.92 -1.28 -7.55
N ARG A 67 11.26 -1.35 -7.52
CA ARG A 67 12.11 -0.29 -6.94
C ARG A 67 11.94 1.03 -7.68
N ALA A 68 11.85 1.02 -9.01
CA ALA A 68 11.64 2.22 -9.81
C ALA A 68 10.28 2.88 -9.53
N VAL A 69 9.21 2.10 -9.35
CA VAL A 69 7.89 2.63 -8.97
C VAL A 69 7.94 3.25 -7.59
N ILE A 70 8.53 2.57 -6.59
CA ILE A 70 8.70 3.11 -5.24
C ILE A 70 9.48 4.43 -5.28
N GLN A 71 10.59 4.46 -6.02
CA GLN A 71 11.44 5.64 -6.13
C GLN A 71 10.73 6.79 -6.84
N LYS A 72 9.99 6.50 -7.90
CA LYS A 72 9.22 7.50 -8.65
C LYS A 72 8.10 8.10 -7.80
N SER A 73 7.47 7.29 -6.97
CA SER A 73 6.40 7.74 -6.08
C SER A 73 6.90 8.75 -5.03
N LYS A 74 8.17 8.65 -4.59
CA LYS A 74 8.81 9.63 -3.69
C LYS A 74 9.26 10.92 -4.37
N ASP A 75 9.27 10.96 -5.71
CA ASP A 75 9.82 12.07 -6.49
C ASP A 75 8.81 13.23 -6.63
N HIS A 76 8.61 13.95 -5.53
CA HIS A 76 7.79 15.16 -5.48
C HIS A 76 8.28 16.26 -6.43
N LYS A 77 9.60 16.34 -6.69
CA LYS A 77 10.18 17.35 -7.57
C LYS A 77 9.66 17.21 -9.00
N SER A 78 9.51 15.97 -9.48
CA SER A 78 8.93 15.71 -10.80
C SER A 78 7.44 16.06 -10.92
N LEU A 79 6.74 16.23 -9.80
CA LEU A 79 5.35 16.68 -9.74
C LEU A 79 5.22 18.22 -9.71
N GLY A 80 6.34 18.95 -9.87
CA GLY A 80 6.36 20.41 -9.85
C GLY A 80 6.24 21.01 -8.46
N VAL A 81 6.34 20.19 -7.41
CA VAL A 81 6.26 20.61 -6.01
C VAL A 81 7.60 20.42 -5.32
N GLY A 82 8.11 21.48 -4.69
CA GLY A 82 9.28 21.36 -3.81
C GLY A 82 8.87 20.65 -2.52
N SER A 83 9.52 19.53 -2.20
CA SER A 83 9.30 18.82 -0.94
C SER A 83 10.64 18.47 -0.31
N ILE A 84 10.76 18.71 0.99
CA ILE A 84 11.89 18.27 1.82
C ILE A 84 11.65 16.87 2.43
N THR A 85 10.44 16.33 2.25
CA THR A 85 10.01 15.06 2.81
C THR A 85 10.41 13.92 1.89
N VAL A 86 11.11 12.93 2.45
CA VAL A 86 11.40 11.65 1.79
C VAL A 86 10.56 10.58 2.46
N PRO A 87 9.54 10.02 1.77
CA PRO A 87 8.67 9.03 2.36
C PRO A 87 9.42 7.78 2.81
N HIS A 88 9.13 7.33 4.03
CA HIS A 88 9.60 6.04 4.53
C HIS A 88 8.77 4.90 3.95
N LEU A 89 9.42 3.80 3.58
CA LEU A 89 8.74 2.59 3.13
C LEU A 89 8.54 1.63 4.30
N TYR A 90 7.31 1.15 4.44
CA TYR A 90 6.92 0.11 5.38
C TYR A 90 6.45 -1.12 4.60
N ILE A 91 7.04 -2.27 4.88
CA ILE A 91 6.64 -3.54 4.29
C ILE A 91 5.59 -4.17 5.20
N VAL A 92 4.41 -4.47 4.66
CA VAL A 92 3.25 -4.96 5.41
C VAL A 92 2.82 -6.30 4.84
N ARG A 93 2.67 -7.31 5.71
CA ARG A 93 2.01 -8.56 5.35
C ARG A 93 0.60 -8.56 5.89
N GLU A 94 -0.37 -9.01 5.09
CA GLU A 94 -1.78 -9.07 5.48
C GLU A 94 -2.06 -9.93 6.73
N ASP A 95 -1.22 -10.94 6.99
CA ASP A 95 -1.25 -11.83 8.15
C ASP A 95 -0.14 -11.53 9.18
N GLY A 96 0.57 -10.42 9.01
CA GLY A 96 1.73 -10.05 9.84
C GLY A 96 1.34 -9.26 11.08
N GLU A 97 2.11 -8.22 11.37
CA GLU A 97 1.88 -7.36 12.54
C GLU A 97 0.53 -6.63 12.46
N PRO A 98 -0.40 -6.85 13.42
CA PRO A 98 -1.74 -6.27 13.37
C PRO A 98 -1.74 -4.73 13.35
N SER A 99 -0.84 -4.10 14.10
CA SER A 99 -0.74 -2.64 14.18
C SER A 99 -0.36 -2.00 12.84
N LEU A 100 0.61 -2.61 12.15
CA LEU A 100 1.07 -2.11 10.85
C LEU A 100 0.02 -2.34 9.76
N LYS A 101 -0.66 -3.50 9.81
CA LYS A 101 -1.80 -3.79 8.95
C LYS A 101 -2.91 -2.75 9.14
N LEU A 102 -3.31 -2.51 10.38
CA LEU A 102 -4.37 -1.54 10.71
C LEU A 102 -3.99 -0.16 10.20
N TRP A 103 -2.74 0.27 10.42
CA TRP A 103 -2.25 1.56 9.94
C TRP A 103 -2.34 1.68 8.42
N ALA A 104 -1.86 0.67 7.67
CA ALA A 104 -1.98 0.67 6.21
C ALA A 104 -3.46 0.70 5.76
N GLN A 105 -4.35 -0.01 6.45
CA GLN A 105 -5.78 -0.03 6.15
C GLN A 105 -6.48 1.31 6.41
N THR A 106 -5.97 2.15 7.33
CA THR A 106 -6.54 3.50 7.55
C THR A 106 -6.46 4.40 6.32
N LEU A 107 -5.57 4.09 5.37
CA LEU A 107 -5.43 4.81 4.10
C LEU A 107 -6.46 4.39 3.04
N LEU A 108 -7.20 3.30 3.28
CA LEU A 108 -8.27 2.83 2.40
C LEU A 108 -9.56 3.58 2.73
N VAL A 109 -9.57 4.88 2.44
CA VAL A 109 -10.59 5.83 2.87
C VAL A 109 -11.99 5.59 2.30
N GLU A 110 -12.13 4.73 1.30
CA GLU A 110 -13.46 4.35 0.79
C GLU A 110 -14.16 3.32 1.69
N ASP A 111 -13.38 2.59 2.49
CA ASP A 111 -13.90 1.56 3.40
C ASP A 111 -14.53 2.16 4.66
N ARG A 112 -15.27 1.32 5.38
CA ARG A 112 -15.80 1.69 6.69
C ARG A 112 -14.68 1.69 7.73
N ALA A 113 -14.56 2.77 8.50
CA ALA A 113 -13.67 2.89 9.65
C ALA A 113 -14.47 2.87 10.97
N ASP A 114 -13.79 2.73 12.13
CA ASP A 114 -14.44 2.56 13.44
C ASP A 114 -15.50 3.62 13.76
N GLN A 115 -15.24 4.89 13.43
CA GLN A 115 -16.16 6.01 13.66
C GLN A 115 -16.70 6.60 12.34
N GLY A 116 -16.37 5.99 11.20
CA GLY A 116 -16.68 6.49 9.86
C GLY A 116 -17.64 5.58 9.10
N VAL A 117 -18.41 6.16 8.18
CA VAL A 117 -19.17 5.39 7.20
C VAL A 117 -18.32 5.16 5.95
N SER A 118 -18.62 4.11 5.19
CA SER A 118 -17.96 3.91 3.89
C SER A 118 -18.33 5.02 2.90
N ALA A 119 -17.56 5.19 1.83
CA ALA A 119 -17.84 6.19 0.80
C ALA A 119 -19.26 6.05 0.21
N ALA A 120 -19.72 4.81 -0.02
CA ALA A 120 -21.07 4.55 -0.53
C ALA A 120 -22.16 4.99 0.46
N GLN A 121 -21.98 4.72 1.75
CA GLN A 121 -22.91 5.14 2.79
C GLN A 121 -22.91 6.68 2.96
N TRP A 122 -21.73 7.30 2.90
CA TRP A 122 -21.58 8.75 2.97
C TRP A 122 -22.34 9.47 1.84
N LEU A 123 -22.27 8.96 0.61
CA LEU A 123 -23.05 9.48 -0.52
C LEU A 123 -24.56 9.35 -0.30
N GLY A 124 -25.02 8.27 0.33
CA GLY A 124 -26.41 8.09 0.74
C GLY A 124 -26.87 9.18 1.72
N VAL A 125 -26.08 9.42 2.77
CA VAL A 125 -26.35 10.48 3.76
C VAL A 125 -26.37 11.87 3.12
N LEU A 126 -25.46 12.15 2.19
CA LEU A 126 -25.45 13.42 1.47
C LEU A 126 -26.70 13.62 0.62
N ARG A 127 -27.12 12.57 -0.11
CA ARG A 127 -28.34 12.62 -0.93
C ARG A 127 -29.56 12.99 -0.09
N GLU A 128 -29.71 12.37 1.08
CA GLU A 128 -30.83 12.66 1.99
C GLU A 128 -30.83 14.10 2.49
N LYS A 129 -29.65 14.68 2.75
CA LYS A 129 -29.51 16.06 3.20
C LYS A 129 -29.78 17.11 2.12
N VAL A 130 -29.55 16.79 0.85
CA VAL A 130 -29.73 17.74 -0.28
C VAL A 130 -31.17 17.76 -0.80
N VAL A 131 -31.93 16.68 -0.59
CA VAL A 131 -33.33 16.57 -1.04
C VAL A 131 -34.32 17.26 -0.07
N GLN A 132 -33.86 17.63 1.14
CA GLN A 132 -34.59 18.48 2.10
C GLN A 132 -34.35 19.96 1.80
#